data_AF-A0A3B1EJA5-F1
#
_entry.id   AF-A0A3B1EJA5-F1
#
_cell.length_a   1.000
_cell.length_b   1.000
_cell.length_c   1.000
_cell.angle_alpha   90.00
_cell.angle_beta   90.00
_cell.angle_gamma   90.00
#
_symmetry.space_group_name_H-M   'P 1'
#
loop_
_entity.id
_entity.type
_entity.pdbx_description
1 polymer ?
#
loop_
_entity_poly.entity_id
_entity_poly.type
_entity_poly.pdbx_seq_one_letter_code
_entity_poly.pdbx_strand_id
1 'polypeptide(L)'
;MSILKTGMKGAPIKRLQQKLGIAADGDFGSGTLAAVKSFQEKNGLKVDGIAGPDTFTAMGLHELVMLRVGSRGKLVEKLQQDLGIGADGKFGPGTRKAVMQFQKENDLAADGIAGPVTLSRLTSFKTSFTNEVVRRAELKPDEMGFDGEPIPELKGSDFVEGSAAETAPAKSLWGKVKGWFS
;
A
#
# COMPACT_ATOMS: atom_id res chain seq x y z
N MET A 1 -13.81 -1.18 -3.03
CA MET A 1 -12.89 -1.83 -2.08
C MET A 1 -11.44 -1.71 -2.55
N SER A 2 -10.62 -0.90 -1.91
CA SER A 2 -9.16 -1.14 -1.84
C SER A 2 -8.89 -1.82 -0.51
N ILE A 3 -8.29 -3.00 -0.57
CA ILE A 3 -8.21 -3.94 0.54
C ILE A 3 -6.88 -4.70 0.47
N LEU A 4 -6.26 -4.93 1.63
CA LEU A 4 -5.23 -5.95 1.80
C LEU A 4 -5.82 -7.08 2.63
N LYS A 5 -5.63 -8.32 2.17
CA LYS A 5 -6.18 -9.55 2.76
C LYS A 5 -5.25 -10.73 2.49
N THR A 6 -5.52 -11.85 3.16
CA THR A 6 -4.73 -13.09 3.06
C THR A 6 -4.45 -13.51 1.61
N GLY A 7 -3.21 -13.94 1.36
CA GLY A 7 -2.74 -14.40 0.04
C GLY A 7 -2.31 -13.29 -0.92
N MET A 8 -2.49 -12.02 -0.57
CA MET A 8 -1.86 -10.91 -1.29
C MET A 8 -0.38 -10.79 -0.92
N LYS A 9 0.43 -10.22 -1.82
CA LYS A 9 1.88 -9.99 -1.66
C LYS A 9 2.29 -8.58 -2.10
N GLY A 10 3.43 -8.09 -1.62
CA GLY A 10 4.09 -6.87 -2.10
C GLY A 10 4.20 -5.74 -1.06
N ALA A 11 4.75 -4.61 -1.49
CA ALA A 11 5.15 -3.53 -0.59
C ALA A 11 4.02 -2.83 0.21
N PRO A 12 2.77 -2.68 -0.27
CA PRO A 12 1.67 -2.22 0.58
C PRO A 12 1.48 -3.07 1.83
N ILE A 13 1.82 -4.36 1.77
CA ILE A 13 1.79 -5.27 2.92
C ILE A 13 3.03 -5.09 3.80
N LYS A 14 4.22 -4.82 3.23
CA LYS A 14 5.39 -4.42 4.02
C LYS A 14 5.11 -3.18 4.85
N ARG A 15 4.48 -2.14 4.27
CA ARG A 15 4.06 -0.92 4.99
C ARG A 15 3.02 -1.23 6.10
N LEU A 16 2.05 -2.10 5.81
CA LEU A 16 1.08 -2.59 6.81
C LEU A 16 1.75 -3.37 7.96
N GLN A 17 2.67 -4.27 7.67
CA GLN A 17 3.40 -5.10 8.64
C GLN A 17 4.33 -4.26 9.53
N GLN A 18 5.08 -3.34 8.92
CA GLN A 18 5.88 -2.33 9.65
C GLN A 18 5.01 -1.55 10.64
N LYS A 19 3.81 -1.12 10.22
CA LYS A 19 2.90 -0.36 11.08
C LYS A 19 2.21 -1.20 12.16
N LEU A 20 2.07 -2.51 11.94
CA LEU A 20 1.62 -3.49 12.92
C LEU A 20 2.73 -3.94 13.90
N GLY A 21 3.98 -3.56 13.67
CA GLY A 21 5.12 -3.98 14.50
C GLY A 21 5.53 -5.44 14.32
N ILE A 22 5.26 -6.04 13.15
CA ILE A 22 5.59 -7.43 12.82
C ILE A 22 6.60 -7.51 11.67
N ALA A 23 7.16 -8.71 11.44
CA ALA A 23 8.08 -8.96 10.34
C ALA A 23 7.48 -8.53 8.98
N ALA A 24 8.23 -7.72 8.24
CA ALA A 24 7.79 -7.09 6.99
C ALA A 24 8.26 -7.85 5.74
N ASP A 25 7.94 -9.15 5.69
CA ASP A 25 8.26 -10.02 4.55
C ASP A 25 7.54 -9.60 3.24
N GLY A 26 6.38 -8.93 3.36
CA GLY A 26 5.52 -8.50 2.26
C GLY A 26 4.39 -9.48 1.93
N ASP A 27 4.22 -10.54 2.71
CA ASP A 27 3.21 -11.57 2.52
C ASP A 27 2.06 -11.40 3.51
N PHE A 28 0.81 -11.36 3.00
CA PHE A 28 -0.35 -11.40 3.87
C PHE A 28 -0.64 -12.86 4.28
N GLY A 29 0.22 -13.38 5.16
CA GLY A 29 0.10 -14.70 5.77
C GLY A 29 -0.84 -14.73 6.98
N SER A 30 -0.83 -15.85 7.71
CA SER A 30 -1.60 -16.05 8.94
C SER A 30 -1.22 -15.08 10.06
N GLY A 31 0.07 -14.77 10.22
CA GLY A 31 0.56 -13.77 11.18
C GLY A 31 0.01 -12.36 10.89
N THR A 32 0.10 -11.92 9.63
CA THR A 32 -0.47 -10.65 9.17
C THR A 32 -1.99 -10.59 9.39
N LEU A 33 -2.71 -11.69 9.12
CA LEU A 33 -4.15 -11.81 9.39
C LEU A 33 -4.49 -11.69 10.88
N ALA A 34 -3.75 -12.38 11.75
CA ALA A 34 -3.95 -12.30 13.19
C ALA A 34 -3.69 -10.88 13.72
N ALA A 35 -2.58 -10.25 13.31
CA ALA A 35 -2.23 -8.89 13.70
C ALA A 35 -3.26 -7.85 13.23
N VAL A 36 -3.78 -7.96 11.99
CA VAL A 36 -4.87 -7.09 11.51
C VAL A 36 -6.14 -7.27 12.33
N LYS A 37 -6.54 -8.52 12.66
CA LYS A 37 -7.70 -8.75 13.52
C LYS A 37 -7.53 -8.17 14.93
N SER A 38 -6.39 -8.42 15.57
CA SER A 38 -6.09 -7.84 16.90
C SER A 38 -6.01 -6.32 16.88
N PHE A 39 -5.58 -5.70 15.77
CA PHE A 39 -5.66 -4.25 15.61
C PHE A 39 -7.12 -3.78 15.46
N GLN A 40 -7.91 -4.44 14.59
CA GLN A 40 -9.32 -4.09 14.38
C GLN A 40 -10.10 -4.14 15.70
N GLU A 41 -9.94 -5.22 16.46
CA GLU A 41 -10.57 -5.43 17.77
C GLU A 41 -10.20 -4.33 18.77
N LYS A 42 -8.90 -4.05 18.96
CA LYS A 42 -8.40 -3.01 19.87
C LYS A 42 -8.86 -1.58 19.51
N ASN A 43 -9.26 -1.34 18.26
CA ASN A 43 -9.71 -0.03 17.77
C ASN A 43 -11.23 0.04 17.53
N GLY A 44 -12.01 -0.95 17.97
CA GLY A 44 -13.47 -0.98 17.78
C GLY A 44 -13.92 -1.06 16.32
N LEU A 45 -13.05 -1.55 15.42
CA LEU A 45 -13.35 -1.78 14.02
C LEU A 45 -13.99 -3.15 13.81
N LYS A 46 -14.62 -3.35 12.65
CA LYS A 46 -15.12 -4.67 12.23
C LYS A 46 -13.98 -5.67 12.11
N VAL A 47 -13.98 -6.71 12.93
CA VAL A 47 -12.92 -7.73 13.02
C VAL A 47 -13.04 -8.80 11.93
N ASP A 48 -12.89 -8.40 10.67
CA ASP A 48 -12.93 -9.32 9.51
C ASP A 48 -11.54 -9.78 9.03
N GLY A 49 -10.45 -9.16 9.52
CA GLY A 49 -9.09 -9.44 9.09
C GLY A 49 -8.70 -8.82 7.75
N ILE A 50 -9.52 -7.92 7.21
CA ILE A 50 -9.26 -7.20 5.96
C ILE A 50 -8.83 -5.78 6.29
N ALA A 51 -7.59 -5.41 5.95
CA ALA A 51 -7.17 -4.02 6.05
C ALA A 51 -7.81 -3.23 4.90
N GLY A 52 -8.89 -2.50 5.21
CA GLY A 52 -9.61 -1.62 4.29
C GLY A 52 -9.46 -0.14 4.68
N PRO A 53 -10.20 0.79 4.02
CA PRO A 53 -10.05 2.23 4.22
C PRO A 53 -10.11 2.67 5.68
N ASP A 54 -11.12 2.23 6.45
CA ASP A 54 -11.26 2.60 7.87
C ASP A 54 -10.10 2.04 8.72
N THR A 55 -9.58 0.85 8.38
CA THR A 55 -8.40 0.26 9.04
C THR A 55 -7.12 1.04 8.73
N PHE A 56 -6.91 1.43 7.48
CA PHE A 56 -5.75 2.24 7.09
C PHE A 56 -5.77 3.62 7.74
N THR A 57 -6.93 4.29 7.78
CA THR A 57 -7.08 5.58 8.47
C THR A 57 -6.82 5.43 9.98
N ALA A 58 -7.34 4.40 10.65
CA ALA A 58 -7.04 4.13 12.06
C ALA A 58 -5.54 3.82 12.31
N MET A 59 -4.86 3.19 11.36
CA MET A 59 -3.40 3.01 11.40
C MET A 59 -2.59 4.25 10.99
N GLY A 60 -3.24 5.30 10.46
CA GLY A 60 -2.58 6.47 9.89
C GLY A 60 -1.95 6.27 8.50
N LEU A 61 -2.14 5.10 7.87
CA LEU A 61 -1.63 4.70 6.54
C LEU A 61 -2.48 5.31 5.41
N HIS A 62 -2.64 6.63 5.42
CA HIS A 62 -3.52 7.36 4.51
C HIS A 62 -3.13 7.15 3.03
N GLU A 63 -1.84 6.92 2.74
CA GLU A 63 -1.36 6.60 1.39
C GLU A 63 -1.92 5.29 0.80
N LEU A 64 -2.43 4.37 1.64
CA LEU A 64 -3.06 3.12 1.19
C LEU A 64 -4.58 3.23 0.99
N VAL A 65 -5.19 4.36 1.35
CA VAL A 65 -6.64 4.56 1.23
C VAL A 65 -7.00 4.89 -0.23
N MET A 66 -7.83 4.03 -0.84
CA MET A 66 -8.57 4.39 -2.05
C MET A 66 -10.05 4.01 -1.92
N LEU A 67 -10.92 4.97 -2.23
CA LEU A 67 -12.35 4.79 -2.29
C LEU A 67 -12.76 4.61 -3.77
N ARG A 68 -13.37 3.45 -4.06
CA ARG A 68 -13.87 3.07 -5.39
C ARG A 68 -15.13 2.25 -5.25
N VAL A 69 -15.82 1.93 -6.35
CA VAL A 69 -17.08 1.17 -6.34
C VAL A 69 -17.03 -0.05 -5.40
N GLY A 70 -18.09 -0.20 -4.61
CA GLY A 70 -18.20 -1.22 -3.57
C GLY A 70 -17.38 -0.96 -2.29
N SER A 71 -16.62 0.14 -2.18
CA SER A 71 -16.20 0.66 -0.87
C SER A 71 -17.42 1.21 -0.11
N ARG A 72 -17.40 1.13 1.22
CA ARG A 72 -18.46 1.61 2.12
C ARG A 72 -17.85 2.15 3.40
N GLY A 73 -18.62 2.86 4.23
CA GLY A 73 -18.21 3.36 5.54
C GLY A 73 -18.08 4.89 5.62
N LYS A 74 -17.66 5.40 6.78
CA LYS A 74 -17.65 6.84 7.10
C LYS A 74 -16.78 7.67 6.16
N LEU A 75 -15.72 7.09 5.62
CA LEU A 75 -14.87 7.73 4.60
C LEU A 75 -15.61 7.94 3.27
N VAL A 76 -16.53 7.04 2.90
CA VAL A 76 -17.37 7.20 1.70
C VAL A 76 -18.49 8.22 1.95
N GLU A 77 -19.05 8.23 3.15
CA GLU A 77 -20.05 9.21 3.58
C GLU A 77 -19.50 10.64 3.51
N LYS A 78 -18.31 10.88 4.08
CA LYS A 78 -17.58 12.17 3.96
C LYS A 78 -17.25 12.54 2.52
N LEU A 79 -16.84 11.57 1.70
CA LEU A 79 -16.61 11.80 0.26
C LEU A 79 -17.89 12.24 -0.44
N GLN A 80 -19.04 11.64 -0.13
CA GLN A 80 -20.33 12.02 -0.69
C GLN A 80 -20.77 13.44 -0.24
N GLN A 81 -20.50 13.79 1.03
CA GLN A 81 -20.75 15.13 1.59
C GLN A 81 -19.91 16.20 0.88
N ASP A 82 -18.59 16.02 0.76
CA ASP A 82 -17.70 16.97 0.07
C ASP A 82 -17.99 17.09 -1.44
N LEU A 83 -18.56 16.05 -2.06
CA LEU A 83 -19.02 16.05 -3.46
C LEU A 83 -20.44 16.64 -3.65
N GLY A 84 -21.11 17.07 -2.58
CA GLY A 84 -22.46 17.65 -2.65
C GLY A 84 -23.56 16.67 -3.07
N ILE A 85 -23.37 15.36 -2.87
CA ILE A 85 -24.32 14.31 -3.24
C ILE A 85 -24.88 13.56 -2.01
N GLY A 86 -25.95 12.80 -2.23
CA GLY A 86 -26.56 11.97 -1.17
C GLY A 86 -25.55 11.03 -0.50
N ALA A 87 -25.33 11.25 0.80
CA ALA A 87 -24.35 10.55 1.61
C ALA A 87 -24.95 9.33 2.32
N ASP A 88 -25.02 8.21 1.61
CA ASP A 88 -25.54 6.93 2.13
C ASP A 88 -24.44 5.98 2.65
N GLY A 89 -23.18 6.42 2.59
CA GLY A 89 -22.00 5.64 2.98
C GLY A 89 -21.63 4.51 2.02
N LYS A 90 -22.16 4.49 0.78
CA LYS A 90 -21.93 3.40 -0.19
C LYS A 90 -21.42 3.96 -1.53
N PHE A 91 -20.26 3.50 -1.97
CA PHE A 91 -19.66 3.96 -3.22
C PHE A 91 -20.31 3.23 -4.40
N GLY A 92 -21.39 3.80 -4.91
CA GLY A 92 -22.13 3.30 -6.07
C GLY A 92 -21.69 3.92 -7.40
N PRO A 93 -22.40 3.62 -8.50
CA PRO A 93 -22.17 4.25 -9.81
C PRO A 93 -22.36 5.77 -9.79
N GLY A 94 -23.32 6.28 -9.00
CA GLY A 94 -23.52 7.71 -8.79
C GLY A 94 -22.31 8.39 -8.14
N THR A 95 -21.80 7.82 -7.04
CA THR A 95 -20.56 8.27 -6.39
C THR A 95 -19.38 8.23 -7.35
N ARG A 96 -19.25 7.19 -8.19
CA ARG A 96 -18.21 7.13 -9.22
C ARG A 96 -18.33 8.28 -10.22
N LYS A 97 -19.54 8.57 -10.72
CA LYS A 97 -19.77 9.68 -11.65
C LYS A 97 -19.41 11.03 -11.03
N ALA A 98 -19.77 11.26 -9.77
CA ALA A 98 -19.41 12.48 -9.03
C ALA A 98 -17.89 12.61 -8.83
N VAL A 99 -17.19 11.53 -8.44
CA VAL A 99 -15.72 11.53 -8.34
C VAL A 99 -15.07 11.83 -9.70
N MET A 100 -15.53 11.20 -10.80
CA MET A 100 -15.01 11.51 -12.14
C MET A 100 -15.25 12.97 -12.56
N GLN A 101 -16.35 13.58 -12.13
CA GLN A 101 -16.66 14.97 -12.43
C GLN A 101 -15.75 15.91 -11.64
N PHE A 102 -15.66 15.72 -10.33
CA PHE A 102 -14.76 16.46 -9.45
C PHE A 102 -13.28 16.34 -9.88
N GLN A 103 -12.85 15.15 -10.32
CA GLN A 103 -11.52 14.93 -10.86
C GLN A 103 -11.26 15.83 -12.10
N LYS A 104 -12.19 15.90 -13.05
CA LYS A 104 -12.07 16.80 -14.22
C LYS A 104 -12.06 18.28 -13.83
N GLU A 105 -12.86 18.67 -12.84
CA GLU A 105 -12.96 20.05 -12.34
C GLU A 105 -11.73 20.49 -11.53
N ASN A 106 -10.82 19.56 -11.20
CA ASN A 106 -9.59 19.80 -10.43
C ASN A 106 -8.33 19.34 -11.20
N ASP A 107 -8.41 19.21 -12.54
CA ASP A 107 -7.32 18.80 -13.44
C ASP A 107 -6.66 17.45 -13.08
N LEU A 108 -7.45 16.52 -12.51
CA LEU A 108 -7.01 15.17 -12.15
C LEU A 108 -7.44 14.12 -13.19
N ALA A 109 -6.74 12.98 -13.20
CA ALA A 109 -7.13 11.81 -13.98
C ALA A 109 -8.53 11.31 -13.55
N ALA A 110 -9.50 11.34 -14.49
CA ALA A 110 -10.91 11.06 -14.23
C ALA A 110 -11.26 9.56 -14.18
N ASP A 111 -10.55 8.79 -13.35
CA ASP A 111 -10.72 7.33 -13.24
C ASP A 111 -11.94 6.91 -12.39
N GLY A 112 -12.48 7.81 -11.56
CA GLY A 112 -13.55 7.52 -10.62
C GLY A 112 -13.11 6.79 -9.34
N ILE A 113 -11.84 6.90 -8.96
CA ILE A 113 -11.23 6.36 -7.75
C ILE A 113 -10.71 7.52 -6.90
N ALA A 114 -11.33 7.76 -5.75
CA ALA A 114 -10.81 8.72 -4.79
C ALA A 114 -9.67 8.09 -3.98
N GLY A 115 -8.47 8.05 -4.57
CA GLY A 115 -7.19 7.79 -3.91
C GLY A 115 -6.57 9.08 -3.33
N PRO A 116 -5.35 9.03 -2.77
CA PRO A 116 -4.76 10.14 -2.01
C PRO A 116 -4.69 11.47 -2.76
N VAL A 117 -4.37 11.45 -4.07
CA VAL A 117 -4.34 12.63 -4.96
C VAL A 117 -5.70 13.33 -5.06
N THR A 118 -6.80 12.56 -5.11
CA THR A 118 -8.17 13.10 -5.16
C THR A 118 -8.63 13.53 -3.77
N LEU A 119 -8.32 12.73 -2.74
CA LEU A 119 -8.68 13.01 -1.35
C LEU A 119 -8.00 14.28 -0.81
N SER A 120 -6.77 14.60 -1.21
CA SER A 120 -6.08 15.84 -0.80
C SER A 120 -6.75 17.14 -1.28
N ARG A 121 -7.56 17.08 -2.35
CA ARG A 121 -8.30 18.24 -2.87
C ARG A 121 -9.61 18.48 -2.10
N LEU A 122 -10.17 17.44 -1.47
CA LEU A 122 -11.44 17.47 -0.75
C LEU A 122 -11.30 18.07 0.67
N THR A 123 -12.19 18.98 1.03
CA THR A 123 -12.01 19.86 2.20
C THR A 123 -12.06 19.11 3.54
N SER A 124 -12.91 18.10 3.70
CA SER A 124 -12.98 17.23 4.89
C SER A 124 -11.79 16.28 5.04
N PHE A 125 -10.86 16.27 4.08
CA PHE A 125 -9.73 15.35 4.00
C PHE A 125 -8.35 16.03 3.98
N LYS A 126 -8.26 17.33 3.63
CA LYS A 126 -7.00 18.11 3.52
C LYS A 126 -6.01 17.92 4.69
N THR A 127 -6.50 17.84 5.92
CA THR A 127 -5.65 17.67 7.13
C THR A 127 -5.02 16.27 7.22
N SER A 128 -5.69 15.24 6.70
CA SER A 128 -5.25 13.84 6.75
C SER A 128 -4.56 13.37 5.47
N PHE A 129 -4.87 14.01 4.34
CA PHE A 129 -4.35 13.70 3.01
C PHE A 129 -3.53 14.89 2.49
N THR A 130 -2.38 15.13 3.12
CA THR A 130 -1.47 16.23 2.75
C THR A 130 -0.66 15.89 1.50
N ASN A 131 0.02 16.89 0.91
CA ASN A 131 0.95 16.69 -0.22
C ASN A 131 2.03 15.64 0.06
N GLU A 132 2.43 15.46 1.33
CA GLU A 132 3.39 14.43 1.74
C GLU A 132 2.75 13.03 1.77
N VAL A 133 1.47 12.89 2.13
CA VAL A 133 0.72 11.62 1.97
C VAL A 133 0.54 11.28 0.49
N VAL A 134 0.26 12.27 -0.35
CA VAL A 134 0.22 12.13 -1.81
C VAL A 134 1.56 11.65 -2.34
N ARG A 135 2.66 12.33 -1.98
CA ARG A 135 4.02 11.95 -2.36
C ARG A 135 4.38 10.52 -1.93
N ARG A 136 3.97 10.08 -0.74
CA ARG A 136 4.18 8.69 -0.29
C ARG A 136 3.31 7.65 -1.00
N ALA A 137 2.25 8.05 -1.70
CA ALA A 137 1.44 7.19 -2.57
C ALA A 137 1.96 7.16 -4.01
N GLU A 138 2.49 8.29 -4.51
CA GLU A 138 3.10 8.42 -5.84
C GLU A 138 4.50 7.79 -5.90
N LEU A 139 5.27 7.90 -4.82
CA LEU A 139 6.46 7.08 -4.59
C LEU A 139 6.02 5.61 -4.41
N LYS A 140 6.04 4.87 -5.53
CA LYS A 140 7.19 4.01 -5.86
C LYS A 140 6.98 3.14 -7.13
N PRO A 141 7.60 3.47 -8.27
CA PRO A 141 7.79 2.54 -9.39
C PRO A 141 8.88 1.48 -9.14
N ASP A 142 9.80 1.74 -8.20
CA ASP A 142 10.92 0.87 -7.80
C ASP A 142 10.50 -0.46 -7.14
N GLU A 143 9.22 -0.63 -6.81
CA GLU A 143 8.66 -1.89 -6.32
C GLU A 143 8.17 -2.81 -7.46
N MET A 144 8.44 -2.43 -8.72
CA MET A 144 8.19 -3.24 -9.93
C MET A 144 9.38 -4.14 -10.33
N GLY A 145 10.54 -3.99 -9.67
CA GLY A 145 11.71 -4.86 -9.83
C GLY A 145 12.10 -5.49 -8.49
N PHE A 146 11.72 -6.75 -8.28
CA PHE A 146 12.22 -7.57 -7.17
C PHE A 146 13.04 -8.79 -7.67
N ASP A 147 13.70 -8.60 -8.81
CA ASP A 147 14.79 -9.45 -9.28
C ASP A 147 16.05 -9.03 -8.53
N GLY A 148 16.60 -9.92 -7.70
CA GLY A 148 17.59 -9.55 -6.70
C GLY A 148 19.04 -9.57 -7.20
N GLU A 149 19.71 -8.42 -7.14
CA GLU A 149 21.18 -8.30 -7.06
C GLU A 149 21.55 -7.06 -6.18
N PRO A 150 22.80 -6.95 -5.68
CA PRO A 150 23.09 -6.16 -4.48
C PRO A 150 23.28 -4.65 -4.70
N ILE A 151 23.09 -3.89 -3.61
CA ILE A 151 23.48 -2.48 -3.51
C ILE A 151 25.03 -2.40 -3.49
N PRO A 152 25.67 -1.55 -4.32
CA PRO A 152 27.13 -1.43 -4.38
C PRO A 152 27.75 -0.77 -3.14
N GLU A 153 29.07 -0.94 -3.01
CA GLU A 153 29.88 -0.69 -1.81
C GLU A 153 29.78 0.73 -1.20
N LEU A 154 29.61 0.80 0.12
CA LEU A 154 29.89 2.00 0.91
C LEU A 154 31.39 2.03 1.29
N LYS A 155 32.10 3.10 0.94
CA LYS A 155 33.50 3.31 1.32
C LYS A 155 33.65 4.27 2.50
N GLY A 156 34.11 3.74 3.63
CA GLY A 156 34.52 4.51 4.81
C GLY A 156 33.36 4.87 5.77
N SER A 157 33.52 4.78 7.09
CA SER A 157 34.63 4.19 7.86
C SER A 157 34.16 3.68 9.22
N ASP A 158 35.03 2.91 9.88
CA ASP A 158 35.05 2.68 11.34
C ASP A 158 33.80 2.08 12.00
N PHE A 159 33.57 0.78 11.78
CA PHE A 159 32.99 -0.09 12.82
C PHE A 159 33.89 -1.31 13.06
N VAL A 160 34.09 -1.63 14.35
CA VAL A 160 35.15 -2.51 14.85
C VAL A 160 34.81 -4.01 14.68
N GLU A 161 35.85 -4.83 14.61
CA GLU A 161 35.83 -6.27 14.32
C GLU A 161 35.01 -7.12 15.32
N GLY A 162 34.50 -8.27 14.84
CA GLY A 162 33.63 -9.16 15.63
C GLY A 162 33.58 -10.63 15.15
N SER A 163 34.68 -11.16 14.61
CA SER A 163 34.97 -12.56 14.24
C SER A 163 33.88 -13.42 13.57
N ALA A 164 34.17 -13.89 12.35
CA ALA A 164 33.35 -14.86 11.62
C ALA A 164 33.60 -16.33 12.05
N ALA A 165 32.86 -17.26 11.43
CA ALA A 165 33.13 -18.70 11.44
C ALA A 165 33.09 -19.28 10.00
N GLU A 166 33.96 -20.27 9.75
CA GLU A 166 34.06 -21.13 8.57
C GLU A 166 32.76 -21.93 8.27
N THR A 167 32.48 -22.58 7.11
CA THR A 167 33.08 -22.77 5.76
C THR A 167 31.91 -23.01 4.75
N ALA A 168 31.97 -23.36 3.45
CA ALA A 168 33.00 -23.76 2.47
C ALA A 168 32.51 -23.45 1.01
N PRO A 169 33.33 -23.61 -0.06
CA PRO A 169 32.97 -23.17 -1.42
C PRO A 169 32.25 -24.21 -2.30
N ALA A 170 31.45 -23.71 -3.25
CA ALA A 170 30.69 -24.49 -4.24
C ALA A 170 31.50 -24.86 -5.51
N LYS A 171 31.03 -25.86 -6.27
CA LYS A 171 31.53 -26.21 -7.62
C LYS A 171 30.41 -26.69 -8.54
N SER A 172 30.48 -26.21 -9.79
CA SER A 172 29.97 -26.86 -11.02
C SER A 172 28.45 -27.05 -11.21
N LEU A 173 27.92 -27.07 -12.44
CA LEU A 173 28.39 -26.56 -13.73
C LEU A 173 27.14 -26.37 -14.62
N TRP A 174 26.88 -25.17 -15.13
CA TRP A 174 25.78 -24.96 -16.08
C TRP A 174 26.22 -25.37 -17.49
N GLY A 175 25.69 -26.47 -18.01
CA GLY A 175 25.84 -26.84 -19.41
C GLY A 175 24.96 -25.97 -20.32
N LYS A 176 25.52 -25.49 -21.44
CA LYS A 176 24.73 -25.01 -22.59
C LYS A 176 25.49 -25.22 -23.90
N VAL A 177 24.79 -25.80 -24.86
CA VAL A 177 25.30 -26.10 -26.20
C VAL A 177 25.18 -24.88 -27.11
N LYS A 178 26.24 -24.61 -27.89
CA LYS A 178 26.17 -23.93 -29.19
C LYS A 178 27.36 -24.42 -30.03
N GLY A 179 27.25 -24.34 -31.35
CA GLY A 179 28.31 -24.76 -32.27
C GLY A 179 28.11 -24.20 -33.67
N TRP A 180 28.89 -24.75 -34.60
CA TRP A 180 29.06 -24.34 -36.01
C TRP A 180 29.90 -23.08 -36.25
N PHE A 181 30.48 -23.03 -37.46
CA PHE A 181 31.62 -22.23 -37.92
C PHE A 181 32.97 -22.63 -37.29
N SER A 182 33.98 -23.02 -38.08
CA SER A 182 34.00 -23.21 -39.55
C SER A 182 34.99 -24.28 -39.99
#